data_AF-A0A068WU56-F1
#
_entry.id   AF-A0A068WU56-F1
#
_cell.length_a   1.000
_cell.length_b   1.000
_cell.length_c   1.000
_cell.angle_alpha   90.00
_cell.angle_beta   90.00
_cell.angle_gamma   90.00
#
_symmetry.space_group_name_H-M   'P 1'
#
loop_
_entity.id
_entity.type
_entity.pdbx_description
1 polymer ?
#
loop_
_entity_poly.entity_id
_entity_poly.type
_entity_poly.pdbx_seq_one_letter_code
_entity_poly.pdbx_strand_id
1 'polypeptide(L)'
;MDSSCDVIEIPIEAAQEYVTTAIGFAPLNLSDLIYNIFTDNLCELVEKVVGELYAKYEKYLTQDKVDALKKMIKIKLQGQQNVLFDQFDNFIICDIFNIGDDVVLPDDIPQTTYSRKKHEWIKKSIGKYEQNLMLLNLVQKRIDQELANVKVLHDDLGKASIMIGDAIKSDFGGASVEEFRLSVDALIHGRENVLNFLKGSDTLP
;
A
#
# COMPACT_ATOMS: atom_id res chain seq x y z
N MET A 1 17.89 -48.50 -28.08
CA MET A 1 16.64 -47.83 -27.67
C MET A 1 16.99 -46.36 -27.62
N ASP A 2 16.90 -45.69 -28.78
CA ASP A 2 17.15 -44.27 -28.91
C ASP A 2 16.07 -43.52 -28.13
N SER A 3 16.44 -43.00 -26.97
CA SER A 3 15.64 -41.99 -26.28
C SER A 3 15.93 -40.69 -27.00
N SER A 4 15.19 -40.40 -28.07
CA SER A 4 15.10 -39.05 -28.61
C SER A 4 14.57 -38.18 -27.47
N CYS A 5 15.48 -37.48 -26.80
CA CYS A 5 15.15 -36.45 -25.85
C CYS A 5 14.36 -35.43 -26.65
N ASP A 6 13.03 -35.40 -26.49
CA ASP A 6 12.19 -34.41 -27.14
C ASP A 6 12.67 -33.04 -26.64
N VAL A 7 13.45 -32.36 -27.48
CA VAL A 7 13.93 -31.01 -27.19
C VAL A 7 12.71 -30.12 -27.31
N ILE A 8 12.12 -29.78 -26.16
CA ILE A 8 11.02 -28.83 -26.11
C ILE A 8 11.63 -27.45 -26.36
N GLU A 9 11.41 -26.92 -27.57
CA GLU A 9 11.77 -25.55 -27.90
C GLU A 9 10.83 -24.60 -27.17
N ILE A 10 11.37 -23.89 -26.18
CA ILE A 10 10.64 -22.88 -25.41
C ILE A 10 11.02 -21.51 -25.98
N PRO A 11 10.06 -20.59 -26.21
CA PRO A 11 10.37 -19.21 -26.56
C PRO A 11 11.32 -18.58 -25.54
N ILE A 12 12.28 -17.80 -26.01
CA ILE A 12 13.30 -17.17 -25.16
C ILE A 12 12.64 -16.27 -24.11
N GLU A 13 11.53 -15.62 -24.46
CA GLU A 13 10.76 -14.77 -23.56
C GLU A 13 10.21 -15.57 -22.37
N ALA A 14 9.69 -16.77 -22.63
CA ALA A 14 9.17 -17.64 -21.59
C ALA A 14 10.29 -18.25 -20.74
N ALA A 15 11.46 -18.52 -21.34
CA ALA A 15 12.64 -18.97 -20.60
C ALA A 15 13.18 -17.90 -19.65
N GLN A 16 13.03 -16.62 -19.99
CA GLN A 16 13.56 -15.51 -19.20
C GLN A 16 12.55 -14.87 -18.24
N GLU A 17 11.25 -15.13 -18.40
CA GLU A 17 10.20 -14.50 -17.59
C GLU A 17 10.40 -14.73 -16.08
N TYR A 18 10.71 -15.97 -15.70
CA TYR A 18 10.87 -16.35 -14.30
C TYR A 18 12.06 -15.62 -13.65
N VAL A 19 13.18 -15.62 -14.37
CA VAL A 19 14.40 -14.92 -13.98
C VAL A 19 14.19 -13.41 -13.94
N THR A 20 13.50 -12.86 -14.93
CA THR A 20 13.20 -11.42 -15.04
C THR A 20 12.36 -10.95 -13.86
N THR A 21 11.40 -11.76 -13.43
CA THR A 21 10.60 -11.49 -12.22
C THR A 21 11.49 -11.44 -10.97
N ALA A 22 12.49 -12.32 -10.87
CA ALA A 22 13.38 -12.39 -9.72
C ALA A 22 14.37 -11.20 -9.64
N ILE A 23 14.95 -10.78 -10.77
CA ILE A 23 16.05 -9.80 -10.79
C ILE A 23 15.64 -8.40 -11.28
N GLY A 24 14.44 -8.26 -11.86
CA GLY A 24 13.89 -6.99 -12.32
C GLY A 24 14.36 -6.53 -13.70
N PHE A 25 15.11 -7.36 -14.45
CA PHE A 25 15.51 -7.09 -15.83
C PHE A 25 15.68 -8.39 -16.63
N ALA A 26 15.56 -8.31 -17.96
CA ALA A 26 15.76 -9.45 -18.84
C ALA A 26 17.28 -9.68 -19.08
N PRO A 27 17.82 -10.90 -18.84
CA PRO A 27 19.25 -11.16 -18.99
C PRO A 27 19.83 -10.87 -20.38
N LEU A 28 19.08 -11.15 -21.46
CA LEU A 28 19.55 -10.83 -22.82
C LEU A 28 19.60 -9.33 -23.09
N ASN A 29 18.70 -8.54 -22.50
CA ASN A 29 18.77 -7.09 -22.61
C ASN A 29 20.07 -6.55 -21.98
N LEU A 30 20.57 -7.17 -20.91
CA LEU A 30 21.91 -6.84 -20.38
C LEU A 30 23.01 -7.16 -21.39
N SER A 31 22.94 -8.32 -22.04
CA SER A 31 23.91 -8.70 -23.07
C SER A 31 23.91 -7.74 -24.26
N ASP A 32 22.73 -7.36 -24.75
CA ASP A 32 22.56 -6.38 -25.84
C ASP A 32 23.20 -5.03 -25.49
N LEU A 33 22.97 -4.55 -24.26
CA LEU A 33 23.58 -3.30 -23.78
C LEU A 33 25.11 -3.39 -23.76
N ILE A 34 25.66 -4.50 -23.26
CA ILE A 34 27.11 -4.73 -23.25
C ILE A 34 27.63 -4.82 -24.69
N TYR A 35 26.94 -5.54 -25.58
CA TYR A 35 27.31 -5.67 -26.99
C TYR A 35 27.41 -4.30 -27.67
N ASN A 36 26.44 -3.42 -27.46
CA ASN A 36 26.43 -2.07 -28.03
C ASN A 36 27.64 -1.26 -27.53
N ILE A 37 27.91 -1.29 -26.21
CA ILE A 37 29.06 -0.61 -25.62
C ILE A 37 30.38 -1.12 -26.22
N PHE A 38 30.52 -2.44 -26.38
CA PHE A 38 31.71 -3.03 -26.99
C PHE A 38 31.85 -2.63 -28.46
N THR A 39 30.75 -2.58 -29.20
CA THR A 39 30.73 -2.19 -30.62
C THR A 39 31.21 -0.75 -30.81
N ASP A 40 30.74 0.17 -29.97
CA ASP A 40 31.13 1.58 -30.02
C ASP A 40 32.62 1.74 -29.71
N ASN A 41 33.09 1.12 -28.62
CA ASN A 41 34.51 1.12 -28.24
C ASN A 41 35.42 0.52 -29.33
N LEU A 42 34.97 -0.54 -29.99
CA LEU A 42 35.71 -1.18 -31.07
C LEU A 42 35.81 -0.25 -32.28
N CYS A 43 34.71 0.43 -32.64
CA CYS A 43 34.71 1.42 -33.72
C CYS A 43 35.70 2.54 -33.44
N GLU A 44 35.68 3.11 -32.23
CA GLU A 44 36.62 4.15 -31.80
C GLU A 44 38.07 3.67 -31.83
N LEU A 45 38.34 2.45 -31.35
CA LEU A 45 39.67 1.86 -31.35
C LEU A 45 40.23 1.71 -32.77
N VAL A 46 39.42 1.21 -33.71
CA VAL A 46 39.84 1.06 -35.11
C VAL A 46 40.12 2.42 -35.74
N GLU A 47 39.29 3.42 -35.46
CA GLU A 47 39.48 4.78 -35.96
C GLU A 47 40.77 5.41 -35.43
N LYS A 48 41.05 5.23 -34.13
CA LYS A 48 42.28 5.71 -33.51
C LYS A 48 43.52 5.01 -34.06
N VAL A 49 43.54 3.68 -34.11
CA VAL A 49 44.68 2.89 -34.57
C VAL A 49 45.00 3.20 -36.03
N VAL A 50 43.98 3.24 -36.90
CA VAL A 50 44.20 3.53 -38.32
C VAL A 50 44.53 5.02 -38.53
N GLY A 51 43.96 5.92 -37.74
CA GLY A 51 44.32 7.34 -37.75
C GLY A 51 45.78 7.58 -37.39
N GLU A 52 46.28 6.93 -36.34
CA GLU A 52 47.70 6.97 -35.96
C GLU A 52 48.61 6.37 -37.03
N LEU A 53 48.17 5.29 -37.71
CA LEU A 53 48.90 4.68 -38.80
C LEU A 53 49.01 5.63 -40.01
N TYR A 54 47.91 6.29 -40.36
CA TYR A 54 47.89 7.27 -41.44
C TYR A 54 48.80 8.46 -41.14
N ALA A 55 48.75 9.01 -39.92
CA ALA A 55 49.62 10.11 -39.50
C ALA A 55 51.12 9.78 -39.60
N LYS A 56 51.52 8.53 -39.36
CA LYS A 56 52.92 8.09 -39.46
C LYS A 56 53.37 7.79 -40.90
N TYR A 57 52.47 7.34 -41.76
CA TYR A 57 52.80 6.84 -43.11
C TYR A 57 52.06 7.58 -44.23
N GLU A 58 51.66 8.83 -43.99
CA GLU A 58 50.86 9.68 -44.88
C GLU A 58 51.40 9.72 -46.33
N LYS A 59 52.73 9.71 -46.49
CA LYS A 59 53.39 9.72 -47.81
C LYS A 59 53.19 8.44 -48.64
N TYR A 60 52.78 7.34 -48.01
CA TYR A 60 52.69 6.01 -48.63
C TYR A 60 51.26 5.46 -48.65
N LEU A 61 50.33 6.03 -47.88
CA LEU A 61 48.93 5.62 -47.83
C LEU A 61 48.03 6.66 -48.48
N THR A 62 47.28 6.23 -49.49
CA THR A 62 46.15 7.00 -50.03
C THR A 62 44.94 6.83 -49.14
N GLN A 63 44.04 7.82 -49.14
CA GLN A 63 42.80 7.78 -48.35
C GLN A 63 41.97 6.51 -48.61
N ASP A 64 41.86 6.08 -49.87
CA ASP A 64 41.13 4.85 -50.23
C ASP A 64 41.70 3.59 -49.56
N LYS A 65 43.04 3.52 -49.41
CA LYS A 65 43.70 2.39 -48.74
C LYS A 65 43.46 2.42 -47.24
N VAL A 66 43.40 3.61 -46.64
CA VAL A 66 43.08 3.82 -45.23
C VAL A 66 41.65 3.39 -44.94
N ASP A 67 40.70 3.80 -45.78
CA ASP A 67 39.29 3.46 -45.59
C ASP A 67 39.02 1.96 -45.84
N ALA A 68 39.70 1.36 -46.83
CA ALA A 68 39.72 -0.09 -47.02
C ALA A 68 40.29 -0.82 -45.80
N LEU A 69 41.38 -0.32 -45.21
CA LEU A 69 41.99 -0.90 -44.01
C LEU A 69 41.06 -0.80 -42.79
N LYS A 70 40.44 0.38 -42.56
CA LYS A 70 39.43 0.57 -41.51
C LYS A 70 38.31 -0.45 -41.66
N LYS A 71 37.77 -0.57 -42.86
CA LYS A 71 36.67 -1.50 -43.15
C LYS A 71 37.09 -2.95 -42.92
N MET A 72 38.27 -3.35 -43.39
CA MET A 72 38.80 -4.70 -43.20
C MET A 72 38.95 -5.06 -41.71
N ILE A 73 39.53 -4.15 -40.92
CA ILE A 73 39.73 -4.38 -39.48
C ILE A 73 38.38 -4.41 -38.76
N LYS A 74 37.47 -3.46 -39.03
CA LYS A 74 36.12 -3.42 -38.44
C LYS A 74 35.38 -4.73 -38.70
N ILE A 75 35.33 -5.20 -39.95
CA ILE A 75 34.64 -6.46 -40.32
C ILE A 75 35.24 -7.66 -39.56
N LYS A 76 36.58 -7.77 -39.53
CA LYS A 76 37.23 -8.92 -38.90
C LYS A 76 37.01 -8.96 -37.39
N LEU A 77 37.09 -7.80 -36.73
CA LEU A 77 36.89 -7.69 -35.30
C LEU A 77 35.42 -7.87 -34.90
N GLN A 78 34.47 -7.28 -35.65
CA GLN A 78 33.03 -7.52 -35.45
C GLN A 78 32.67 -9.00 -35.62
N GLY A 79 33.25 -9.68 -36.61
CA GLY A 79 33.05 -11.12 -36.78
C GLY A 79 33.49 -11.94 -35.57
N GLN A 80 34.59 -11.56 -34.90
CA GLN A 80 35.02 -12.21 -33.66
C GLN A 80 34.16 -11.83 -32.46
N GLN A 81 33.75 -10.56 -32.40
CA GLN A 81 32.84 -10.07 -31.36
C GLN A 81 31.54 -10.85 -31.36
N ASN A 82 30.90 -11.03 -32.52
CA ASN A 82 29.63 -11.77 -32.61
C ASN A 82 29.74 -13.17 -32.03
N VAL A 83 30.78 -13.93 -32.42
CA VAL A 83 30.99 -15.30 -31.91
C VAL A 83 31.19 -15.32 -30.39
N LEU A 84 31.92 -14.33 -29.84
CA LEU A 84 32.11 -14.24 -28.39
C LEU A 84 30.83 -13.83 -27.66
N PHE A 85 30.01 -12.98 -28.25
CA PHE A 85 28.73 -12.57 -27.66
C PHE A 85 27.68 -13.68 -27.75
N ASP A 86 27.66 -14.50 -28.81
CA ASP A 86 26.83 -15.70 -28.86
C ASP A 86 27.18 -16.67 -27.70
N GLN A 87 28.47 -16.80 -27.39
CA GLN A 87 28.93 -17.60 -26.23
C GLN A 87 28.57 -16.94 -24.90
N PHE A 88 28.66 -15.62 -24.83
CA PHE A 88 28.30 -14.85 -23.65
C PHE A 88 26.81 -14.90 -23.35
N ASP A 89 25.95 -14.81 -24.36
CA ASP A 89 24.49 -14.98 -24.25
C ASP A 89 24.15 -16.32 -23.63
N ASN A 90 24.75 -17.39 -24.17
CA ASN A 90 24.57 -18.74 -23.65
C ASN A 90 25.05 -18.85 -22.19
N PHE A 91 26.20 -18.27 -21.86
CA PHE A 91 26.72 -18.26 -20.48
C PHE A 91 25.81 -17.49 -19.51
N ILE A 92 25.30 -16.33 -19.94
CA ILE A 92 24.37 -15.51 -19.15
C ILE A 92 23.10 -16.30 -18.86
N ILE A 93 22.49 -16.93 -19.87
CA ILE A 93 21.21 -17.62 -19.73
C ILE A 93 21.38 -18.94 -18.97
N CYS A 94 22.37 -19.76 -19.33
CA CYS A 94 22.48 -21.14 -18.85
C CYS A 94 23.22 -21.28 -17.52
N ASP A 95 24.19 -20.40 -17.24
CA ASP A 95 25.08 -20.56 -16.09
C ASP A 95 24.87 -19.47 -15.03
N ILE A 96 24.77 -18.19 -15.42
CA ILE A 96 24.63 -17.09 -14.44
C ILE A 96 23.20 -16.95 -13.96
N PHE A 97 22.26 -16.78 -14.90
CA PHE A 97 20.88 -16.43 -14.61
C PHE A 97 19.94 -17.62 -14.80
N ASN A 98 20.44 -18.81 -14.48
CA ASN A 98 19.64 -20.03 -14.53
C ASN A 98 18.97 -20.27 -13.18
N ILE A 99 17.64 -20.29 -13.18
CA ILE A 99 16.84 -20.72 -12.03
C ILE A 99 16.42 -22.16 -12.33
N GLY A 100 16.85 -23.10 -11.48
CA GLY A 100 16.51 -24.52 -11.65
C GLY A 100 15.00 -24.76 -11.64
N ASP A 101 14.56 -25.75 -12.39
CA ASP A 101 13.13 -26.11 -12.52
C ASP A 101 12.45 -26.45 -11.19
N ASP A 102 13.23 -26.81 -10.16
CA ASP A 102 12.77 -27.14 -8.81
C ASP A 102 12.73 -25.94 -7.85
N VAL A 103 13.19 -24.77 -8.30
CA VAL A 103 13.27 -23.57 -7.49
C VAL A 103 12.00 -22.75 -7.67
N VAL A 104 11.34 -22.46 -6.54
CA VAL A 104 10.18 -21.57 -6.50
C VAL A 104 10.59 -20.24 -5.87
N LEU A 105 10.32 -19.15 -6.58
CA LEU A 105 10.52 -17.79 -6.11
C LEU A 105 9.63 -17.50 -4.88
N PRO A 106 10.09 -16.63 -3.96
CA PRO A 106 9.35 -16.31 -2.75
C PRO A 106 7.90 -15.85 -3.00
N ASP A 107 7.69 -15.10 -4.09
CA ASP A 107 6.38 -14.56 -4.47
C ASP A 107 5.40 -15.63 -4.94
N ASP A 108 5.92 -16.77 -5.41
CA ASP A 108 5.14 -17.92 -5.88
C ASP A 108 4.95 -19.00 -4.82
N ILE A 109 5.59 -18.89 -3.65
CA ILE A 109 5.36 -19.80 -2.51
C ILE A 109 3.87 -19.98 -2.20
N PRO A 110 3.01 -18.93 -2.19
CA PRO A 110 1.57 -19.09 -1.97
C PRO A 110 0.88 -19.96 -3.04
N GLN A 111 1.43 -20.03 -4.25
CA GLN A 111 0.90 -20.83 -5.36
C GLN A 111 1.25 -22.31 -5.25
N THR A 112 2.34 -22.65 -4.54
CA THR A 112 2.76 -24.05 -4.33
C THR A 112 1.83 -24.86 -3.43
N THR A 113 1.09 -24.18 -2.55
CA THR A 113 0.33 -24.85 -1.47
C THR A 113 -1.09 -24.31 -1.39
N TYR A 114 -2.00 -24.93 -2.14
CA TYR A 114 -3.43 -24.68 -1.98
C TYR A 114 -4.06 -25.64 -0.96
N SER A 115 -4.74 -25.09 0.05
CA SER A 115 -5.59 -25.89 0.95
C SER A 115 -7.03 -25.43 0.84
N ARG A 116 -7.87 -26.26 0.20
CA ARG A 116 -9.31 -26.02 0.08
C ARG A 116 -9.98 -25.75 1.44
N LYS A 117 -9.55 -26.49 2.48
CA LYS A 117 -10.03 -26.31 3.85
C LYS A 117 -9.67 -24.93 4.41
N LYS A 118 -8.44 -24.45 4.21
CA LYS A 118 -8.05 -23.08 4.62
C LYS A 118 -8.82 -22.03 3.82
N HIS A 119 -8.98 -22.22 2.52
CA HIS A 119 -9.73 -21.30 1.66
C HIS A 119 -11.20 -21.17 2.10
N GLU A 120 -11.89 -22.29 2.32
CA GLU A 120 -13.27 -22.30 2.83
C GLU A 120 -13.38 -21.67 4.22
N TRP A 121 -12.40 -21.91 5.10
CA TRP A 121 -12.35 -21.27 6.42
C TRP A 121 -12.14 -19.75 6.35
N ILE A 122 -11.26 -19.28 5.47
CA ILE A 122 -11.04 -17.84 5.22
C ILE A 122 -12.32 -17.22 4.67
N LYS A 123 -12.95 -17.82 3.66
CA LYS A 123 -14.20 -17.34 3.07
C LYS A 123 -15.33 -17.24 4.10
N LYS A 124 -15.48 -18.25 4.96
CA LYS A 124 -16.46 -18.23 6.06
C LYS A 124 -16.15 -17.14 7.09
N SER A 125 -14.87 -16.92 7.37
CA SER A 125 -14.43 -15.87 8.30
C SER A 125 -14.70 -14.47 7.74
N ILE A 126 -14.40 -14.24 6.45
CA ILE A 126 -14.71 -12.99 5.74
C ILE A 126 -16.22 -12.70 5.85
N GLY A 127 -17.08 -13.65 5.48
CA GLY A 127 -18.53 -13.45 5.56
C GLY A 127 -19.05 -13.15 6.97
N LYS A 128 -18.44 -13.75 8.01
CA LYS A 128 -18.77 -13.42 9.41
C LYS A 128 -18.38 -11.97 9.76
N TYR A 129 -17.20 -11.51 9.33
CA TYR A 129 -16.75 -10.15 9.61
C TYR A 129 -17.56 -9.10 8.83
N GLU A 130 -17.98 -9.39 7.61
CA GLU A 130 -18.89 -8.52 6.84
C GLU A 130 -20.24 -8.34 7.55
N GLN A 131 -20.83 -9.43 8.05
CA GLN A 131 -22.07 -9.37 8.84
C GLN A 131 -21.89 -8.54 10.12
N ASN A 132 -20.78 -8.74 10.83
CA ASN A 132 -20.47 -7.97 12.03
C ASN A 132 -20.32 -6.47 11.73
N LEU A 133 -19.66 -6.10 10.61
CA LEU A 133 -19.55 -4.71 10.17
C LEU A 133 -20.92 -4.10 9.86
N MET A 134 -21.80 -4.85 9.20
CA MET A 134 -23.16 -4.39 8.91
C MET A 134 -23.96 -4.13 10.19
N LEU A 135 -23.87 -5.02 11.18
CA LEU A 135 -24.46 -4.85 12.50
C LEU A 135 -23.88 -3.64 13.23
N LEU A 136 -22.56 -3.47 13.22
CA LEU A 136 -21.89 -2.34 13.87
C LEU A 136 -22.35 -1.00 13.29
N ASN A 137 -22.47 -0.92 11.95
CA ASN A 137 -22.99 0.26 11.27
C ASN A 137 -24.44 0.56 11.61
N LEU A 138 -25.29 -0.47 11.79
CA LEU A 138 -26.67 -0.27 12.24
C LEU A 138 -26.72 0.24 13.68
N VAL A 139 -25.89 -0.30 14.56
CA VAL A 139 -25.77 0.16 15.95
C VAL A 139 -25.28 1.60 16.00
N GLN A 140 -24.27 1.96 15.20
CA GLN A 140 -23.76 3.33 15.09
C GLN A 140 -24.87 4.30 14.69
N LYS A 141 -25.63 3.99 13.63
CA LYS A 141 -26.77 4.82 13.20
C LYS A 141 -27.81 5.00 14.30
N ARG A 142 -28.10 3.93 15.07
CA ARG A 142 -29.03 4.01 16.20
C ARG A 142 -28.47 4.90 17.32
N ILE A 143 -27.18 4.77 17.65
CA ILE A 143 -26.53 5.62 18.66
C ILE A 143 -26.58 7.09 18.24
N ASP A 144 -26.29 7.40 16.97
CA ASP A 144 -26.35 8.77 16.45
C ASP A 144 -27.77 9.35 16.56
N GLN A 145 -28.80 8.54 16.29
CA GLN A 145 -30.19 8.94 16.43
C GLN A 145 -30.58 9.18 17.89
N GLU A 146 -30.19 8.28 18.81
CA GLU A 146 -30.44 8.47 20.24
C GLU A 146 -29.69 9.70 20.78
N LEU A 147 -28.46 9.94 20.33
CA LEU A 147 -27.67 11.11 20.71
C LEU A 147 -28.32 12.41 20.23
N ALA A 148 -28.93 12.41 19.04
CA ALA A 148 -29.73 13.53 18.56
C ALA A 148 -30.97 13.77 19.43
N ASN A 149 -31.69 12.72 19.82
CA ASN A 149 -32.85 12.82 20.71
C ASN A 149 -32.46 13.39 22.09
N VAL A 150 -31.36 12.89 22.67
CA VAL A 150 -30.85 13.36 23.96
C VAL A 150 -30.46 14.83 23.91
N LYS A 151 -29.87 15.30 22.80
CA LYS A 151 -29.56 16.73 22.62
C LYS A 151 -30.81 17.60 22.63
N VAL A 152 -31.87 17.19 21.92
CA VAL A 152 -33.15 17.93 21.92
C VAL A 152 -33.73 18.01 23.33
N LEU A 153 -33.76 16.88 24.06
CA LEU A 153 -34.24 16.85 25.45
C LEU A 153 -33.41 17.74 26.38
N HIS A 154 -32.09 17.74 26.22
CA HIS A 154 -31.20 18.61 26.99
C HIS A 154 -31.49 20.09 26.73
N ASP A 155 -31.68 20.49 25.47
CA ASP A 155 -31.99 21.87 25.10
C ASP A 155 -33.36 22.31 25.63
N ASP A 156 -34.37 21.44 25.56
CA ASP A 156 -35.71 21.73 26.08
C ASP A 156 -35.73 21.82 27.61
N LEU A 157 -34.97 20.96 28.30
CA LEU A 157 -34.78 21.08 29.75
C LEU A 157 -34.06 22.38 30.11
N GLY A 158 -33.05 22.78 29.34
CA GLY A 158 -32.36 24.06 29.51
C GLY A 158 -33.32 25.24 29.39
N LYS A 159 -34.17 25.25 28.37
CA LYS A 159 -35.22 26.28 28.21
C LYS A 159 -36.21 26.28 29.37
N ALA A 160 -36.70 25.11 29.77
CA ALA A 160 -37.62 24.99 30.90
C ALA A 160 -37.00 25.50 32.21
N SER A 161 -35.73 25.17 32.45
CA SER A 161 -34.98 25.67 33.61
C SER A 161 -34.84 27.19 33.61
N ILE A 162 -34.58 27.81 32.45
CA ILE A 162 -34.52 29.27 32.31
C ILE A 162 -35.91 29.87 32.57
N MET A 163 -36.96 29.33 31.93
CA MET A 163 -38.34 29.81 32.12
C MET A 163 -38.79 29.75 33.58
N ILE A 164 -38.52 28.64 34.28
CA ILE A 164 -38.82 28.49 35.70
C ILE A 164 -38.01 29.51 36.52
N GLY A 165 -36.71 29.67 36.23
CA GLY A 165 -35.87 30.64 36.89
C GLY A 165 -36.37 32.08 36.72
N ASP A 166 -36.81 32.44 35.52
CA ASP A 166 -37.35 33.77 35.21
C ASP A 166 -38.73 33.99 35.86
N ALA A 167 -39.60 32.98 35.86
CA ALA A 167 -40.90 33.03 36.55
C ALA A 167 -40.71 33.21 38.06
N ILE A 168 -39.79 32.46 38.67
CA ILE A 168 -39.47 32.62 40.10
C ILE A 168 -38.95 34.03 40.40
N LYS A 169 -38.03 34.55 39.58
CA LYS A 169 -37.51 35.91 39.76
C LYS A 169 -38.60 36.98 39.61
N SER A 170 -39.48 36.83 38.62
CA SER A 170 -40.58 37.76 38.36
C SER A 170 -41.60 37.76 39.50
N ASP A 171 -42.08 36.58 39.89
CA ASP A 171 -43.23 36.46 40.81
C ASP A 171 -42.82 36.54 42.28
N PHE A 172 -41.57 36.21 42.61
CA PHE A 172 -41.05 36.23 43.99
C PHE A 172 -39.96 37.28 44.23
N GLY A 173 -39.86 38.30 43.36
CA GLY A 173 -39.12 39.53 43.65
C GLY A 173 -37.59 39.41 43.61
N GLY A 174 -37.04 38.70 42.63
CA GLY A 174 -35.60 38.63 42.37
C GLY A 174 -34.84 37.55 43.15
N ALA A 175 -35.53 36.70 43.92
CA ALA A 175 -34.94 35.55 44.58
C ALA A 175 -34.36 34.56 43.55
N SER A 176 -33.18 34.00 43.82
CA SER A 176 -32.64 32.88 43.04
C SER A 176 -33.48 31.62 43.24
N VAL A 177 -33.43 30.68 42.28
CA VAL A 177 -34.17 29.39 42.37
C VAL A 177 -33.84 28.65 43.66
N GLU A 178 -32.60 28.74 44.12
CA GLU A 178 -32.15 28.08 45.36
C GLU A 178 -32.67 28.78 46.62
N GLU A 179 -32.70 30.12 46.64
CA GLU A 179 -33.30 30.89 47.75
C GLU A 179 -34.80 30.67 47.84
N PHE A 180 -35.48 30.57 46.70
CA PHE A 180 -36.90 30.21 46.65
C PHE A 180 -37.13 28.80 47.18
N ARG A 181 -36.32 27.82 46.75
CA ARG A 181 -36.39 26.44 47.23
C ARG A 181 -36.23 26.37 48.76
N LEU A 182 -35.20 27.00 49.30
CA LEU A 182 -34.95 27.06 50.75
C LEU A 182 -36.09 27.75 51.51
N SER A 183 -36.68 28.79 50.93
CA SER A 183 -37.81 29.50 51.53
C SER A 183 -39.08 28.64 51.56
N VAL A 184 -39.36 27.89 50.49
CA VAL A 184 -40.49 26.94 50.42
C VAL A 184 -40.28 25.79 51.40
N ASP A 185 -39.08 25.20 51.46
CA ASP A 185 -38.75 24.11 52.39
C ASP A 185 -38.90 24.55 53.85
N ALA A 186 -38.46 25.77 54.18
CA ALA A 186 -38.65 26.37 55.50
C ALA A 186 -40.13 26.65 55.81
N LEU A 187 -40.93 27.07 54.83
CA LEU A 187 -42.36 27.30 54.99
C LEU A 187 -43.14 25.99 55.22
N ILE A 188 -42.76 24.92 54.51
CA ILE A 188 -43.32 23.57 54.69
C ILE A 188 -43.01 23.06 56.10
N HIS A 189 -41.75 23.14 56.55
CA HIS A 189 -41.36 22.76 57.91
C HIS A 189 -42.06 23.61 58.97
N GLY A 190 -42.19 24.92 58.75
CA GLY A 190 -42.93 25.82 59.64
C GLY A 190 -44.41 25.43 59.75
N ARG A 191 -45.06 25.12 58.63
CA ARG A 191 -46.44 24.63 58.59
C ARG A 191 -46.61 23.33 59.37
N GLU A 192 -45.69 22.39 59.21
CA GLU A 192 -45.70 21.11 59.93
C GLU A 192 -45.55 21.32 61.44
N ASN A 193 -44.69 22.23 61.88
CA ASN A 193 -44.53 22.58 63.29
C ASN A 193 -45.80 23.22 63.89
N VAL A 194 -46.48 24.10 63.15
CA VAL A 194 -47.75 24.72 63.59
C VAL A 194 -48.87 23.68 63.66
N LEU A 195 -48.97 22.77 62.67
CA LEU A 195 -49.92 21.67 62.70
C LEU A 195 -49.71 20.72 63.89
N ASN A 196 -48.45 20.45 64.23
CA ASN A 196 -48.10 19.63 65.39
C ASN A 196 -48.40 20.35 66.71
N PHE A 197 -48.21 21.67 66.78
CA PHE A 197 -48.57 22.47 67.95
C PHE A 197 -50.10 22.53 68.16
N LEU A 198 -50.88 22.74 67.09
CA LEU A 198 -52.34 22.76 67.15
C LEU A 198 -52.94 21.39 67.53
N LYS A 199 -52.33 20.29 67.08
CA LYS A 199 -52.70 18.94 67.52
C LYS A 199 -52.30 18.64 68.97
N GLY A 200 -51.26 19.30 69.49
CA GLY A 200 -50.84 19.19 70.89
C GLY A 200 -51.66 20.03 71.86
N SER A 201 -52.33 21.09 71.38
CA SER A 201 -53.19 21.97 72.20
C SER A 201 -54.60 21.44 72.43
N ASP A 202 -55.04 20.40 71.72
CA ASP A 202 -56.32 19.72 71.96
C ASP A 202 -56.24 18.70 73.14
N THR A 203 -55.07 18.54 73.76
CA THR A 203 -54.88 17.70 74.93
C THR A 203 -54.09 18.42 76.01
N LEU A 204 -54.75 19.29 76.78
CA LEU A 204 -54.38 19.63 78.15
C LEU A 204 -55.54 20.38 78.82
N PRO A 205 -55.76 20.10 80.11
CA PRO A 205 -56.92 19.41 80.70
C PRO A 205 -58.25 20.19 80.67
#